data_AF-A0A6H5K1E0-F1
#
_entry.id   AF-A0A6H5K1E0-F1
#
_cell.length_a   1.000
_cell.length_b   1.000
_cell.length_c   1.000
_cell.angle_alpha   90.00
_cell.angle_beta   90.00
_cell.angle_gamma   90.00
#
_symmetry.space_group_name_H-M   'P 1'
#
loop_
_entity.id
_entity.type
_entity.pdbx_description
1 polymer ?
#
loop_
_entity_poly.entity_id
_entity_poly.type
_entity_poly.pdbx_seq_one_letter_code
_entity_poly.pdbx_strand_id
1 'polypeptide(L)'
;MQMVHLGEVGAEELLRPYRGVVPYHADAVRHFKSGNCMALRLEKGEDVVEEFREACGPADPEVARALYPHTLRALLGVQQATNAVHCTDLPEDGLLECQYMFGILAKERQGA
;
A
#
# COMPACT_ATOMS: atom_id res chain seq x y z
N MET A 1 2.26 -5.14 -13.26
CA MET A 1 3.06 -4.12 -12.56
C MET A 1 3.01 -2.83 -13.36
N GLN A 2 2.96 -1.67 -12.71
CA GLN A 2 3.14 -0.36 -13.36
C GLN A 2 3.71 0.68 -12.38
N MET A 3 4.44 1.66 -12.89
CA MET A 3 4.84 2.85 -12.13
C MET A 3 3.67 3.84 -12.10
N VAL A 4 3.27 4.29 -10.92
CA VAL A 4 2.17 5.24 -10.70
C VAL A 4 2.65 6.42 -9.88
N HIS A 5 2.22 7.63 -10.24
CA HIS A 5 2.35 8.79 -9.37
C HIS A 5 0.96 9.10 -8.82
N LEU A 6 0.80 9.06 -7.50
CA LEU A 6 -0.47 9.38 -6.87
C LEU A 6 -0.51 10.89 -6.60
N GLY A 7 -1.43 11.59 -7.25
CA GLY A 7 -1.76 12.97 -6.91
C GLY A 7 -2.52 13.07 -5.59
N GLU A 8 -2.93 14.29 -5.21
CA GLU A 8 -3.68 14.56 -3.97
C GLU A 8 -4.88 13.64 -3.80
N VAL A 9 -5.78 13.66 -4.78
CA VAL A 9 -7.01 12.84 -4.80
C VAL A 9 -6.65 11.36 -4.83
N GLY A 10 -5.63 10.98 -5.60
CA GLY A 10 -5.18 9.60 -5.74
C GLY A 10 -4.81 8.93 -4.40
N ALA A 11 -3.98 9.63 -3.62
CA ALA A 11 -3.51 9.13 -2.34
C ALA A 11 -4.57 9.21 -1.24
N GLU A 12 -5.36 10.29 -1.20
CA GLU A 12 -6.46 10.44 -0.23
C GLU A 12 -7.55 9.37 -0.42
N GLU A 13 -7.91 9.05 -1.67
CA GLU A 13 -8.90 8.00 -1.94
C GLU A 13 -8.39 6.62 -1.56
N LEU A 14 -7.15 6.29 -1.92
CA LEU A 14 -6.53 5.01 -1.57
C LEU A 14 -6.43 4.82 -0.06
N LEU A 15 -6.06 5.87 0.67
CA LEU A 15 -5.84 5.79 2.12
C LEU A 15 -7.08 6.17 2.96
N ARG A 16 -8.20 6.53 2.32
CA ARG A 16 -9.44 6.88 3.00
C ARG A 16 -9.86 5.89 4.08
N PRO A 17 -9.78 4.55 3.90
CA PRO A 17 -10.16 3.60 4.95
C PRO A 17 -9.36 3.75 6.25
N TYR A 18 -8.13 4.28 6.17
CA TYR A 18 -7.24 4.45 7.32
C TYR A 18 -7.47 5.78 8.06
N ARG A 19 -8.30 6.68 7.52
CA ARG A 19 -8.54 8.02 8.08
C ARG A 19 -9.24 7.94 9.43
N GLY A 20 -8.56 8.42 10.48
CA GLY A 20 -9.07 8.36 11.85
C GLY A 20 -8.89 7.00 12.54
N VAL A 21 -8.38 5.99 11.81
CA VAL A 21 -8.02 4.67 12.34
C VAL A 21 -6.56 4.65 12.77
N VAL A 22 -5.67 5.19 11.93
CA VAL A 22 -4.22 5.25 12.21
C VAL A 22 -3.78 6.69 12.48
N PRO A 23 -2.90 6.93 13.47
CA PRO A 23 -2.48 8.28 13.84
C PRO A 23 -1.60 8.94 12.77
N TYR A 24 -0.97 8.15 11.90
CA TYR A 24 -0.04 8.59 10.87
C TYR A 24 -0.68 8.76 9.48
N HIS A 25 -2.02 8.77 9.37
CA HIS A 25 -2.73 8.86 8.08
C HIS A 25 -2.26 10.04 7.22
N ALA A 26 -2.17 11.24 7.82
CA ALA A 26 -1.76 12.44 7.11
C ALA A 26 -0.33 12.33 6.55
N ASP A 27 0.58 11.72 7.32
CA ASP A 27 1.96 11.50 6.90
C ASP A 27 2.06 10.43 5.81
N ALA A 28 1.24 9.37 5.90
CA ALA A 28 1.16 8.35 4.85
C ALA A 28 0.67 8.95 3.52
N VAL A 29 -0.42 9.73 3.54
CA VAL A 29 -0.90 10.44 2.34
C VAL A 29 0.19 11.33 1.78
N ARG A 30 0.86 12.13 2.62
CA ARG A 30 2.00 12.96 2.18
C ARG A 30 3.11 12.14 1.54
N HIS A 31 3.44 10.98 2.10
CA HIS A 31 4.50 10.12 1.60
C HIS A 31 4.16 9.51 0.23
N PHE A 32 2.95 8.97 0.07
CA PHE A 32 2.49 8.40 -1.21
C PHE A 32 2.52 9.41 -2.37
N LYS A 33 2.29 10.70 -2.09
CA LYS A 33 2.34 11.78 -3.07
C LYS A 33 3.75 12.30 -3.36
N SER A 34 4.73 11.95 -2.52
CA SER A 34 6.07 12.55 -2.59
C SER A 34 6.91 12.04 -3.77
N GLY A 35 6.48 10.99 -4.46
CA GLY A 35 7.21 10.40 -5.57
C GLY A 35 6.40 9.37 -6.36
N ASN A 36 7.11 8.57 -7.16
CA ASN A 36 6.49 7.46 -7.87
C ASN A 36 6.41 6.22 -6.97
N CYS A 37 5.28 5.52 -7.03
CA CYS A 37 5.08 4.22 -6.44
C CYS A 37 5.13 3.12 -7.52
N MET A 38 5.55 1.92 -7.13
CA MET A 38 5.38 0.73 -7.95
C MET A 38 4.09 0.02 -7.53
N ALA A 39 3.11 -0.07 -8.44
CA ALA A 39 1.90 -0.84 -8.20
C ALA A 39 2.07 -2.28 -8.73
N LEU A 40 1.80 -3.26 -7.86
CA LEU A 40 1.88 -4.69 -8.14
C LEU A 40 0.49 -5.32 -7.95
N ARG A 41 0.04 -6.11 -8.93
CA ARG A 41 -1.12 -6.99 -8.80
C ARG A 41 -0.61 -8.41 -8.67
N LEU A 42 -1.01 -9.09 -7.59
CA LEU A 42 -0.65 -10.47 -7.31
C LEU A 42 -1.85 -11.36 -7.61
N GLU A 43 -1.63 -12.51 -8.26
CA GLU A 43 -2.70 -13.38 -8.79
C GLU A 43 -2.58 -14.85 -8.36
N LYS A 44 -1.57 -15.19 -7.55
CA LYS A 44 -1.27 -16.57 -7.16
C LYS A 44 -1.40 -16.73 -5.65
N GLY A 45 -2.13 -17.77 -5.23
CA GLY A 45 -2.41 -18.09 -3.83
C GLY A 45 -3.88 -18.51 -3.66
N GLU A 46 -4.20 -19.32 -2.66
CA GLU A 46 -5.60 -19.57 -2.29
C GLU A 46 -6.15 -18.39 -1.48
N ASP A 47 -5.28 -17.73 -0.70
CA ASP A 47 -5.55 -16.46 -0.01
C ASP A 47 -4.40 -15.47 -0.25
N VAL A 48 -4.34 -14.93 -1.47
CA VAL A 48 -3.25 -14.02 -1.88
C VAL A 48 -3.14 -12.77 -1.00
N VAL A 49 -4.25 -12.34 -0.38
CA VAL A 49 -4.27 -11.15 0.49
C VAL A 49 -3.61 -11.50 1.83
N GLU A 50 -4.02 -12.60 2.46
CA GLU A 50 -3.40 -13.05 3.71
C GLU A 50 -1.92 -13.40 3.51
N GLU A 51 -1.59 -14.21 2.50
CA GLU A 51 -0.22 -14.64 2.19
C GLU A 51 0.71 -13.43 1.97
N PHE A 52 0.26 -12.40 1.23
CA PHE A 52 1.09 -11.23 0.98
C PHE A 52 1.18 -10.29 2.20
N ARG A 53 0.13 -10.21 3.01
CA ARG A 53 0.14 -9.44 4.26
C ARG A 53 1.14 -10.02 5.26
N GLU A 54 1.22 -11.36 5.35
CA GLU A 54 2.25 -12.04 6.14
C GLU A 54 3.67 -11.73 5.64
N ALA A 55 3.89 -11.76 4.32
CA ALA A 55 5.18 -11.39 3.73
C ALA A 55 5.56 -9.91 4.00
N CYS A 56 4.58 -9.02 4.06
CA CYS A 56 4.78 -7.62 4.40
C CYS A 56 5.15 -7.41 5.88
N GLY A 57 4.55 -8.19 6.79
CA GLY A 57 4.73 -8.07 8.24
C GLY A 57 3.96 -6.91 8.87
N PRO A 58 4.14 -6.66 10.18
CA PRO A 58 3.45 -5.60 10.91
C PRO A 58 3.66 -4.19 10.30
N ALA A 59 2.63 -3.34 10.37
CA ALA A 59 2.67 -1.98 9.80
C ALA A 59 3.77 -1.10 10.41
N ASP A 60 4.12 -1.34 11.68
CA ASP A 60 5.25 -0.71 12.36
C ASP A 60 6.56 -1.46 12.09
N PRO A 61 7.53 -0.84 11.39
CA PRO A 61 8.82 -1.46 11.11
C PRO A 61 9.61 -1.85 12.35
N GLU A 62 9.45 -1.17 13.49
CA GLU A 62 10.13 -1.54 14.74
C GLU A 62 9.60 -2.87 15.29
N VAL A 63 8.27 -3.02 15.31
CA VAL A 63 7.61 -4.27 15.68
C VAL A 63 7.97 -5.38 14.69
N ALA A 64 7.97 -5.07 13.38
CA ALA A 64 8.33 -6.01 12.34
C ALA A 64 9.79 -6.52 12.51
N ARG A 65 10.75 -5.63 12.79
CA ARG A 65 12.15 -6.02 13.05
C ARG A 65 12.30 -6.89 14.29
N ALA A 66 11.55 -6.59 15.35
CA ALA A 66 11.64 -7.32 16.62
C ALA A 66 11.04 -8.73 16.53
N LEU A 67 9.89 -8.89 15.86
CA LEU A 67 9.12 -10.13 15.88
C LEU A 67 9.23 -10.94 14.57
N TYR A 68 9.40 -10.28 13.43
CA TYR A 68 9.34 -10.89 12.09
C TYR A 68 10.45 -10.31 11.18
N PRO A 69 11.75 -10.52 11.51
CA PRO A 69 12.89 -9.80 10.92
C PRO A 69 13.10 -10.05 9.41
N HIS A 70 12.40 -11.03 8.83
CA HIS A 70 12.50 -11.39 7.41
C HIS A 70 11.42 -10.75 6.53
N THR A 71 10.48 -10.01 7.12
CA THR A 71 9.37 -9.38 6.40
C THR A 71 9.79 -8.10 5.68
N LEU A 72 9.05 -7.70 4.64
CA LEU A 72 9.40 -6.53 3.84
C LEU A 72 9.49 -5.24 4.67
N ARG A 73 8.54 -5.03 5.59
CA ARG A 73 8.51 -3.85 6.48
C ARG A 73 9.66 -3.89 7.49
N ALA A 74 10.10 -5.07 7.93
CA ALA A 74 11.27 -5.20 8.80
C ALA A 74 12.57 -4.80 8.07
N LEU A 75 12.72 -5.26 6.83
CA LEU A 75 13.94 -5.08 6.04
C LEU A 75 14.08 -3.67 5.44
N LEU A 76 12.97 -3.08 5.00
CA LEU A 76 12.98 -1.85 4.18
C LEU A 76 12.22 -0.68 4.82
N GLY A 77 11.39 -0.94 5.84
CA GLY A 77 10.56 0.08 6.47
C GLY A 77 11.35 0.98 7.42
N VAL A 78 11.07 2.29 7.38
CA VAL A 78 11.72 3.29 8.24
C VAL A 78 10.85 3.60 9.46
N GLN A 79 9.59 3.99 9.23
CA GLN A 79 8.58 4.34 10.24
C GLN A 79 7.19 3.99 9.69
N GLN A 80 6.14 4.08 10.51
CA GLN A 80 4.78 3.63 10.14
C GLN A 80 4.25 4.27 8.83
N ALA A 81 4.44 5.58 8.65
CA ALA A 81 4.02 6.30 7.43
C ALA A 81 4.89 5.99 6.19
N THR A 82 6.09 5.45 6.38
CA THR A 82 7.07 5.16 5.34
C THR A 82 7.60 3.73 5.53
N ASN A 83 6.67 2.78 5.59
CA ASN A 83 6.93 1.37 5.90
C ASN A 83 7.35 0.55 4.67
N ALA A 84 7.78 1.21 3.60
CA ALA A 84 8.22 0.64 2.31
C ALA A 84 7.15 -0.05 1.45
N VAL A 85 6.17 -0.75 2.05
CA VAL A 85 5.13 -1.46 1.30
C VAL A 85 3.74 -1.30 1.94
N HIS A 86 2.81 -0.86 1.11
CA HIS A 86 1.38 -0.96 1.35
C HIS A 86 0.85 -2.22 0.68
N CYS A 87 0.01 -2.94 1.40
CA CYS A 87 -0.72 -4.11 0.95
C CYS A 87 -2.17 -3.98 1.44
N THR A 88 -3.09 -4.59 0.70
CA THR A 88 -4.49 -4.69 1.11
C THR A 88 -4.59 -5.49 2.41
N ASP A 89 -5.38 -5.00 3.36
CA ASP A 89 -5.56 -5.65 4.67
C ASP A 89 -6.83 -6.53 4.74
N LEU A 90 -7.76 -6.38 3.79
CA LEU A 90 -9.04 -7.08 3.72
C LEU A 90 -9.23 -7.80 2.37
N PRO A 91 -9.65 -9.07 2.34
CA PRO A 91 -9.87 -9.81 1.08
C PRO A 91 -10.81 -9.10 0.10
N GLU A 92 -11.87 -8.48 0.60
CA GLU A 92 -12.87 -7.72 -0.18
C GLU A 92 -12.29 -6.48 -0.86
N ASP A 93 -11.25 -5.87 -0.29
CA ASP A 93 -10.65 -4.63 -0.81
C ASP A 93 -9.63 -4.90 -1.93
N GLY A 94 -9.07 -6.12 -2.01
CA GLY A 94 -7.96 -6.41 -2.91
C GLY A 94 -8.33 -6.21 -4.39
N LEU A 95 -9.55 -6.61 -4.76
CA LEU A 95 -10.06 -6.39 -6.12
C LEU A 95 -10.35 -4.90 -6.37
N LEU A 96 -10.89 -4.19 -5.38
CA LEU A 96 -11.23 -2.77 -5.49
C LEU A 96 -9.97 -1.92 -5.68
N GLU A 97 -8.94 -2.14 -4.85
CA GLU A 97 -7.65 -1.45 -4.96
C GLU A 97 -6.96 -1.77 -6.30
N CYS A 98 -7.04 -3.03 -6.76
CA CYS A 98 -6.53 -3.40 -8.09
C CYS A 98 -7.27 -2.67 -9.23
N GLN A 99 -8.59 -2.57 -9.17
CA GLN A 99 -9.39 -1.84 -10.17
C GLN A 99 -9.09 -0.34 -10.12
N TYR A 100 -8.87 0.22 -8.93
CA TYR A 100 -8.49 1.61 -8.76
C TYR A 100 -7.14 1.90 -9.41
N MET A 101 -6.11 1.11 -9.09
CA MET A 101 -4.75 1.30 -9.59
C MET A 101 -4.60 0.99 -11.08
N PHE A 102 -5.15 -0.14 -11.55
CA PHE A 102 -4.95 -0.65 -12.92
C PHE A 102 -6.09 -0.31 -13.88
N GLY A 103 -7.18 0.27 -13.38
CA GLY A 103 -8.33 0.69 -14.18
C GLY A 103 -8.52 2.20 -14.17
N ILE A 104 -8.92 2.75 -13.03
CA ILE A 104 -9.32 4.17 -12.90
C ILE A 104 -8.11 5.09 -13.11
N LEU A 105 -7.07 4.97 -12.28
CA LEU A 105 -5.89 5.82 -12.35
C LEU A 105 -5.10 5.62 -13.65
N ALA A 106 -5.09 4.40 -14.19
CA ALA A 106 -4.42 4.11 -15.46
C ALA A 106 -5.11 4.82 -16.64
N LYS A 107 -6.45 4.95 -16.63
CA LYS A 107 -7.23 5.64 -17.67
C LYS A 107 -7.10 7.16 -17.58
N GLU A 108 -7.10 7.73 -16.38
CA GLU A 108 -6.92 9.17 -16.17
C GLU A 108 -5.60 9.68 -16.77
N ARG A 109 -4.56 8.85 -16.77
CA ARG A 109 -3.26 9.16 -17.39
C ARG A 109 -3.25 9.06 -18.92
N GLN A 110 -4.18 8.32 -19.52
CA GLN A 110 -4.26 8.12 -20.97
C GLN A 110 -5.21 9.12 -21.65
N GLY A 111 -6.03 9.83 -20.88
CA GLY A 111 -6.98 10.83 -21.36
C GLY A 111 -6.56 12.28 -21.14
N ALA A 112 -5.29 12.54 -20.82
CA ALA A 112 -4.71 13.88 -20.61
C ALA A 112 -3.73 14.24 -21.74
#